data_AF-A0A095A312-F1
#
_entry.id   AF-A0A095A312-F1
#
_cell.length_a   1.000
_cell.length_b   1.000
_cell.length_c   1.000
_cell.angle_alpha   90.00
_cell.angle_beta   90.00
_cell.angle_gamma   90.00
#
_symmetry.space_group_name_H-M   'P 1'
#
loop_
_entity.id
_entity.type
_entity.pdbx_description
1 polymer ?
#
loop_
_entity_poly.entity_id
_entity_poly.type
_entity_poly.pdbx_seq_one_letter_code
_entity_poly.pdbx_strand_id
1 'polypeptide(L)'
;MLFIIFRCVVRLSAALLSQFASSLAPSLSTILVCGKQPTVGIPQSSEVVINKPLNPDELHALLREEVYSYDPVQFSLQQELILSVSSLLTTNKELFDGIKFIRFGWLLEAMKLKLELEICLGVGEDSYHHHHHHQQQQHHDGEFCKSRSIYESVLKSLTNLEIHPRSLGACHLYSLPPCQVKNLLLRTLKAGQEGKTQYSHDNSVDSTTTFTPTTTGCTTTPTAGSFNSTKPTANNTRELSVITECGPTKDVSEYIHRARRTRLRRNIHHDKHSRNSSVFSSAELLDIPKALFQRQLDGCLGVVPSTFYQGVYFILERSPHGILIYGKLLPQKPILTDMTPYDLNFVDEVECLLRAICDPAYRSLVVETMMVIAVILQRNTELSFDEVVDIKLIIMDAINAFKRDRHTNMSTDNVLPHLERRLSWSEPDMLSSLELPIYLEFASTPANATMGTTSYIAKSVLDRLLKGHMDLTSVTKDACCAM
;
A
#
# COMPACT_ATOMS: atom_id res chain seq x y z
N MET A 1 -16.09 -19.47 20.26
CA MET A 1 -16.96 -18.31 20.56
C MET A 1 -16.55 -17.60 21.85
N LEU A 2 -16.52 -18.28 23.01
CA LEU A 2 -16.22 -17.67 24.33
C LEU A 2 -14.96 -16.78 24.38
N PHE A 3 -13.83 -17.26 23.84
CA PHE A 3 -12.55 -16.52 23.84
C PHE A 3 -12.55 -15.25 22.98
N ILE A 4 -13.33 -15.21 21.89
CA ILE A 4 -13.43 -14.05 20.98
C ILE A 4 -14.15 -12.91 21.73
N ILE A 5 -15.29 -13.23 22.34
CA ILE A 5 -16.09 -12.29 23.13
C ILE A 5 -15.29 -11.71 24.31
N PHE A 6 -14.48 -12.54 24.99
CA PHE A 6 -13.77 -12.12 26.20
C PHE A 6 -12.87 -10.90 26.02
N ARG A 7 -12.12 -10.78 24.91
CA ARG A 7 -11.16 -9.67 24.74
C ARG A 7 -11.85 -8.35 24.37
N CYS A 8 -12.88 -8.39 23.53
CA CYS A 8 -13.70 -7.22 23.24
C CYS A 8 -14.42 -6.71 24.51
N VAL A 9 -14.98 -7.64 25.31
CA VAL A 9 -15.59 -7.31 26.61
C VAL A 9 -14.58 -6.74 27.60
N VAL A 10 -13.36 -7.29 27.70
CA VAL A 10 -12.31 -6.72 28.58
C VAL A 10 -11.94 -5.29 28.18
N ARG A 11 -11.83 -4.99 26.88
CA ARG A 11 -11.59 -3.62 26.40
C ARG A 11 -12.75 -2.69 26.76
N LEU A 12 -13.98 -3.09 26.47
CA LEU A 12 -15.16 -2.32 26.82
C LEU A 12 -15.26 -2.07 28.34
N SER A 13 -15.02 -3.09 29.17
CA SER A 13 -14.98 -2.96 30.63
C SER A 13 -13.87 -2.00 31.09
N ALA A 14 -12.67 -2.09 30.51
CA ALA A 14 -11.57 -1.19 30.82
C ALA A 14 -11.90 0.27 30.46
N ALA A 15 -12.50 0.50 29.29
CA ALA A 15 -12.94 1.83 28.86
C ALA A 15 -14.06 2.42 29.73
N LEU A 16 -15.06 1.61 30.10
CA LEU A 16 -16.13 2.00 31.04
C LEU A 16 -15.55 2.36 32.42
N LEU A 17 -14.61 1.57 32.91
CA LEU A 17 -13.86 1.82 34.16
C LEU A 17 -12.79 2.94 34.02
N SER A 18 -12.72 3.62 32.87
CA SER A 18 -11.77 4.70 32.57
C SER A 18 -10.30 4.31 32.85
N GLN A 19 -9.96 3.05 32.56
CA GLN A 19 -8.61 2.53 32.72
C GLN A 19 -7.65 3.18 31.70
N PHE A 20 -6.51 3.63 32.20
CA PHE A 20 -5.52 4.39 31.43
C PHE A 20 -4.11 3.87 31.70
N ALA A 21 -3.34 3.61 30.64
CA ALA A 21 -1.98 3.10 30.78
C ALA A 21 -1.01 4.20 31.26
N SER A 22 -0.33 3.98 32.39
CA SER A 22 0.63 4.95 32.95
C SER A 22 1.82 5.25 32.02
N SER A 23 2.18 4.32 31.13
CA SER A 23 3.24 4.48 30.12
C SER A 23 2.79 5.20 28.84
N LEU A 24 1.53 5.66 28.74
CA LEU A 24 0.98 6.22 27.51
C LEU A 24 1.59 7.57 27.14
N ALA A 25 1.66 8.52 28.08
CA ALA A 25 2.26 9.83 27.84
C ALA A 25 3.78 9.76 27.51
N PRO A 26 4.60 8.94 28.20
CA PRO A 26 5.98 8.64 27.77
C PRO A 26 6.08 8.02 26.37
N SER A 27 5.16 7.10 26.02
CA SER A 27 5.15 6.47 24.70
C SER A 27 4.78 7.48 23.60
N LEU A 28 3.78 8.32 23.84
CA LEU A 28 3.40 9.42 22.94
C LEU A 28 4.55 10.42 22.75
N SER A 29 5.28 10.74 23.82
CA SER A 29 6.47 11.60 23.78
C SER A 29 7.59 10.97 22.94
N THR A 30 7.77 9.64 23.01
CA THR A 30 8.69 8.90 22.14
C THR A 30 8.34 9.07 20.65
N ILE A 31 7.06 8.99 20.29
CA ILE A 31 6.58 9.17 18.91
C ILE A 31 6.96 10.57 18.38
N LEU A 32 6.73 11.61 19.19
CA LEU A 32 7.08 12.99 18.87
C LEU A 32 8.60 13.17 18.70
N VAL A 33 9.41 12.62 19.60
CA VAL A 33 10.88 12.65 19.53
C VAL A 33 11.42 11.91 18.30
N CYS A 34 10.72 10.88 17.81
CA CYS A 34 11.02 10.22 16.54
C CYS A 34 10.67 11.07 15.29
N GLY A 35 10.17 12.30 15.45
CA GLY A 35 9.86 13.24 14.37
C GLY A 35 8.51 12.99 13.68
N LYS A 36 7.63 12.20 14.31
CA LYS A 36 6.30 11.82 13.83
C LYS A 36 5.23 12.61 14.59
N GLN A 37 4.17 13.03 13.90
CA GLN A 37 3.03 13.69 14.52
C GLN A 37 1.85 12.70 14.71
N PRO A 38 1.53 12.28 15.95
CA PRO A 38 0.37 11.44 16.19
C PRO A 38 -0.95 12.24 16.06
N THR A 39 -2.01 11.62 15.57
CA THR A 39 -3.38 12.16 15.64
C THR A 39 -4.33 11.18 16.32
N VAL A 40 -5.25 11.72 17.11
CA VAL A 40 -6.27 10.98 17.88
C VAL A 40 -7.66 11.37 17.38
N GLY A 41 -8.56 10.40 17.30
CA GLY A 41 -9.90 10.54 16.72
C GLY A 41 -10.32 9.24 16.02
N ILE A 42 -11.49 9.22 15.38
CA ILE A 42 -11.96 8.10 14.57
C ILE A 42 -12.18 8.53 13.10
N PRO A 43 -12.16 7.59 12.12
CA PRO A 43 -12.34 7.93 10.71
C PRO A 43 -13.66 8.64 10.35
N GLN A 44 -14.68 8.54 11.22
CA GLN A 44 -16.00 9.17 11.06
C GLN A 44 -16.12 10.55 11.72
N SER A 45 -15.09 11.00 12.45
CA SER A 45 -15.06 12.29 13.17
C SER A 45 -13.91 13.17 12.69
N SER A 46 -13.80 14.37 13.26
CA SER A 46 -12.53 15.10 13.27
C SER A 46 -11.43 14.28 13.94
N GLU A 47 -10.17 14.58 13.59
CA GLU A 47 -8.99 14.08 14.29
C GLU A 47 -8.18 15.27 14.82
N VAL A 48 -7.75 15.18 16.07
CA VAL A 48 -6.90 16.17 16.72
C VAL A 48 -5.43 15.81 16.52
N VAL A 49 -4.65 16.76 16.03
CA VAL A 49 -3.19 16.64 15.89
C VAL A 49 -2.53 16.90 17.25
N ILE A 50 -1.63 16.00 17.65
CA ILE A 50 -0.79 16.17 18.82
C ILE A 50 0.58 16.63 18.35
N ASN A 51 0.87 17.92 18.50
CA ASN A 51 2.14 18.55 18.11
C ASN A 51 3.10 18.80 19.29
N LYS A 52 2.65 18.54 20.53
CA LYS A 52 3.41 18.72 21.76
C LYS A 52 3.21 17.52 22.71
N PRO A 53 4.16 17.22 23.61
CA PRO A 53 3.92 16.28 24.70
C PRO A 53 2.71 16.71 25.54
N LEU A 54 1.87 15.74 25.88
CA LEU A 54 0.72 15.92 26.76
C LEU A 54 0.97 15.21 28.09
N ASN A 55 0.49 15.78 29.18
CA ASN A 55 0.51 15.07 30.47
C ASN A 55 -0.56 13.95 30.50
N PRO A 56 -0.52 13.02 31.47
CA PRO A 56 -1.46 11.89 31.53
C PRO A 56 -2.94 12.31 31.54
N ASP A 57 -3.29 13.39 32.26
CA ASP A 57 -4.68 13.84 32.41
C ASP A 57 -5.19 14.52 31.12
N GLU A 58 -4.35 15.35 30.49
CA GLU A 58 -4.61 15.96 29.16
C GLU A 58 -4.83 14.88 28.10
N LEU A 59 -3.96 13.87 28.05
CA LEU A 59 -4.05 12.77 27.08
C LEU A 59 -5.25 11.87 27.34
N HIS A 60 -5.59 11.61 28.60
CA HIS A 60 -6.80 10.90 28.96
C HIS A 60 -8.05 11.68 28.56
N ALA A 61 -8.12 12.98 28.85
CA ALA A 61 -9.23 13.84 28.44
C ALA A 61 -9.42 13.85 26.92
N LEU A 62 -8.34 14.04 26.15
CA LEU A 62 -8.35 14.03 24.69
C LEU A 62 -8.88 12.70 24.12
N LEU A 63 -8.40 11.56 24.62
CA LEU A 63 -8.89 10.24 24.20
C LEU A 63 -10.35 9.99 24.60
N ARG A 64 -10.81 10.57 25.72
CA ARG A 64 -12.21 10.49 26.15
C ARG A 64 -13.12 11.28 25.23
N GLU A 65 -12.74 12.50 24.88
CA GLU A 65 -13.51 13.39 24.01
C GLU A 65 -13.56 12.86 22.57
N GLU A 66 -12.40 12.63 21.95
CA GLU A 66 -12.27 12.35 20.51
C GLU A 66 -12.48 10.88 20.11
N VAL A 67 -12.39 9.93 21.06
CA VAL A 67 -12.49 8.48 20.75
C VAL A 67 -13.60 7.80 21.54
N TYR A 68 -13.58 7.88 22.87
CA TYR A 68 -14.55 7.15 23.72
C TYR A 68 -16.00 7.60 23.46
N SER A 69 -16.24 8.88 23.18
CA SER A 69 -17.56 9.43 22.84
C SER A 69 -18.22 8.75 21.64
N TYR A 70 -17.42 8.16 20.73
CA TYR A 70 -17.90 7.53 19.50
C TYR A 70 -17.75 5.99 19.54
N ASP A 71 -16.62 5.47 20.02
CA ASP A 71 -16.33 4.04 20.12
C ASP A 71 -15.50 3.73 21.39
N PRO A 72 -16.15 3.28 22.48
CA PRO A 72 -15.47 2.88 23.72
C PRO A 72 -14.45 1.74 23.56
N VAL A 73 -14.55 0.89 22.54
CA VAL A 73 -13.56 -0.19 22.33
C VAL A 73 -12.31 0.37 21.64
N GLN A 74 -12.47 1.36 20.76
CA GLN A 74 -11.33 2.09 20.19
C GLN A 74 -10.56 2.89 21.24
N PHE A 75 -11.20 3.38 22.31
CA PHE A 75 -10.49 4.03 23.41
C PHE A 75 -9.42 3.12 24.03
N SER A 76 -9.67 1.82 24.18
CA SER A 76 -8.63 0.86 24.62
C SER A 76 -7.66 0.49 23.50
N LEU A 77 -8.13 0.28 22.28
CA LEU A 77 -7.27 -0.11 21.16
C LEU A 77 -6.26 0.99 20.77
N GLN A 78 -6.66 2.27 20.77
CA GLN A 78 -5.72 3.35 20.47
C GLN A 78 -4.66 3.49 21.56
N GLN A 79 -4.96 3.17 22.83
CA GLN A 79 -3.93 3.04 23.87
C GLN A 79 -2.95 1.90 23.55
N GLU A 80 -3.44 0.71 23.19
CA GLU A 80 -2.59 -0.42 22.77
C GLU A 80 -1.73 -0.07 21.54
N LEU A 81 -2.25 0.72 20.60
CA LEU A 81 -1.52 1.20 19.42
C LEU A 81 -0.45 2.23 19.77
N ILE A 82 -0.71 3.23 20.62
CA ILE A 82 0.30 4.22 21.04
C ILE A 82 1.52 3.52 21.65
N LEU A 83 1.28 2.55 22.55
CA LEU A 83 2.34 1.73 23.15
C LEU A 83 3.08 0.88 22.11
N SER A 84 2.35 0.26 21.18
CA SER A 84 2.92 -0.62 20.15
C SER A 84 3.72 0.15 19.10
N VAL A 85 3.23 1.31 18.65
CA VAL A 85 3.90 2.22 17.72
C VAL A 85 5.16 2.83 18.34
N SER A 86 5.08 3.29 19.60
CA SER A 86 6.25 3.74 20.36
C SER A 86 7.34 2.66 20.40
N SER A 87 6.97 1.41 20.71
CA SER A 87 7.89 0.28 20.69
C SER A 87 8.45 -0.03 19.30
N LEU A 88 7.66 0.09 18.22
CA LEU A 88 8.13 -0.20 16.86
C LEU A 88 9.01 0.92 16.30
N LEU A 89 8.78 2.19 16.66
CA LEU A 89 9.64 3.29 16.26
C LEU A 89 11.05 3.21 16.85
N THR A 90 11.21 2.58 18.03
CA THR A 90 12.52 2.36 18.66
C THR A 90 13.26 1.12 18.14
N THR A 91 12.57 0.12 17.59
CA THR A 91 13.20 -1.12 17.08
C THR A 91 13.29 -1.20 15.55
N ASN A 92 12.35 -0.59 14.85
CA ASN A 92 12.05 -0.78 13.43
C ASN A 92 11.56 0.53 12.78
N LYS A 93 12.40 1.58 12.85
CA LYS A 93 12.08 2.94 12.38
C LYS A 93 11.72 2.98 10.89
N GLU A 94 12.31 2.10 10.08
CA GLU A 94 12.11 1.96 8.64
C GLU A 94 10.65 1.63 8.25
N LEU A 95 9.86 1.07 9.16
CA LEU A 95 8.44 0.78 8.96
C LEU A 95 7.56 2.05 8.92
N PHE A 96 8.12 3.21 9.26
CA PHE A 96 7.44 4.50 9.29
C PHE A 96 8.03 5.49 8.29
N ASP A 97 8.90 5.06 7.38
CA ASP A 97 9.40 5.88 6.29
C ASP A 97 8.25 6.28 5.36
N GLY A 98 8.21 7.55 4.94
CA GLY A 98 7.08 8.11 4.19
C GLY A 98 5.83 8.41 5.03
N ILE A 99 5.74 7.92 6.28
CA ILE A 99 4.64 8.24 7.21
C ILE A 99 5.08 9.40 8.10
N LYS A 100 4.58 10.62 7.84
CA LYS A 100 4.88 11.80 8.68
C LYS A 100 3.91 11.93 9.86
N PHE A 101 2.62 11.74 9.59
CA PHE A 101 1.54 11.73 10.56
C PHE A 101 1.10 10.30 10.87
N ILE A 102 1.02 9.93 12.15
CA ILE A 102 0.51 8.61 12.58
C ILE A 102 -0.94 8.80 13.04
N ARG A 103 -1.88 8.53 12.13
CA ARG A 103 -3.32 8.71 12.37
C ARG A 103 -3.89 7.46 13.05
N PHE A 104 -4.10 7.47 14.36
CA PHE A 104 -4.45 6.23 15.08
C PHE A 104 -5.80 5.64 14.66
N GLY A 105 -6.79 6.47 14.33
CA GLY A 105 -8.08 6.02 13.79
C GLY A 105 -7.94 5.31 12.44
N TRP A 106 -7.19 5.89 11.50
CA TRP A 106 -6.95 5.29 10.18
C TRP A 106 -5.95 4.13 10.21
N LEU A 107 -5.03 4.09 11.17
CA LEU A 107 -4.15 2.95 11.42
C LEU A 107 -4.94 1.71 11.86
N LEU A 108 -5.98 1.88 12.68
CA LEU A 108 -6.94 0.81 12.96
C LEU A 108 -7.67 0.35 11.69
N GLU A 109 -8.06 1.28 10.83
CA GLU A 109 -8.74 0.97 9.57
C GLU A 109 -7.82 0.22 8.57
N ALA A 110 -6.55 0.59 8.48
CA ALA A 110 -5.50 -0.14 7.76
C ALA A 110 -5.36 -1.59 8.30
N MET A 111 -5.38 -1.76 9.62
CA MET A 111 -5.32 -3.09 10.24
C MET A 111 -6.57 -3.93 9.95
N LYS A 112 -7.78 -3.32 9.92
CA LYS A 112 -9.01 -4.01 9.49
C LYS A 112 -8.93 -4.42 8.01
N LEU A 113 -8.44 -3.55 7.13
CA LEU A 113 -8.23 -3.86 5.71
C LEU A 113 -7.25 -5.04 5.52
N LYS A 114 -6.10 -5.01 6.20
CA LYS A 114 -5.10 -6.08 6.14
C LYS A 114 -5.67 -7.42 6.62
N LEU A 115 -6.44 -7.40 7.71
CA LEU A 115 -7.07 -8.59 8.28
C LEU A 115 -8.16 -9.17 7.36
N GLU A 116 -8.98 -8.32 6.73
CA GLU A 116 -9.97 -8.76 5.72
C GLU A 116 -9.28 -9.37 4.49
N LEU A 117 -8.20 -8.78 4.00
CA LEU A 117 -7.42 -9.35 2.89
C LEU A 117 -6.87 -10.75 3.24
N GLU A 118 -6.31 -10.92 4.44
CA GLU A 118 -5.78 -12.21 4.91
C GLU A 118 -6.87 -13.30 5.00
N ILE A 119 -8.08 -12.93 5.46
CA ILE A 119 -9.26 -13.81 5.47
C ILE A 119 -9.68 -14.17 4.04
N CYS A 120 -9.78 -13.20 3.14
CA CYS A 120 -10.21 -13.42 1.75
C CYS A 120 -9.22 -14.28 0.94
N LEU A 121 -7.92 -14.14 1.19
CA LEU A 121 -6.88 -14.94 0.52
C LEU A 121 -6.69 -16.34 1.14
N GLY A 122 -7.34 -16.64 2.26
CA GLY A 122 -7.19 -17.93 2.97
C GLY A 122 -5.81 -18.15 3.59
N VAL A 123 -4.97 -17.10 3.66
CA VAL A 123 -3.58 -17.18 4.15
C VAL A 123 -3.56 -17.16 5.66
N GLY A 124 -3.80 -18.32 6.27
CA GLY A 124 -3.34 -18.60 7.62
C GLY A 124 -1.83 -18.78 7.67
N GLU A 125 -1.24 -18.67 8.86
CA GLU A 125 0.21 -18.61 9.11
C GLU A 125 0.95 -19.96 8.94
N ASP A 126 0.48 -20.81 8.04
CA ASP A 126 0.98 -22.18 7.82
C ASP A 126 2.29 -22.23 6.99
N SER A 127 2.75 -21.09 6.45
CA SER A 127 3.91 -21.01 5.53
C SER A 127 5.25 -20.56 6.15
N TYR A 128 5.30 -20.14 7.43
CA TYR A 128 6.54 -19.66 8.06
C TYR A 128 7.17 -20.62 9.07
N HIS A 129 6.47 -21.68 9.49
CA HIS A 129 6.97 -22.59 10.54
C HIS A 129 7.72 -23.84 10.04
N HIS A 130 7.92 -24.02 8.73
CA HIS A 130 8.47 -25.27 8.18
C HIS A 130 10.00 -25.32 7.95
N HIS A 131 10.78 -24.37 8.50
CA HIS A 131 12.26 -24.37 8.34
C HIS A 131 13.11 -24.16 9.60
N HIS A 132 12.52 -23.88 10.77
CA HIS A 132 13.26 -23.90 12.04
C HIS A 132 12.38 -24.43 13.18
N HIS A 133 12.49 -25.73 13.48
CA HIS A 133 12.65 -26.27 14.84
C HIS A 133 12.77 -27.79 14.81
N HIS A 134 14.01 -28.30 14.79
CA HIS A 134 14.31 -29.66 15.22
C HIS A 134 15.17 -29.58 16.49
N GLN A 135 14.51 -29.39 17.64
CA GLN A 135 14.90 -29.88 18.98
C GLN A 135 14.03 -29.22 20.05
N GLN A 136 13.41 -30.06 20.89
CA GLN A 136 12.98 -29.86 22.29
C GLN A 136 12.13 -28.59 22.59
N GLN A 137 10.93 -28.67 23.18
CA GLN A 137 10.51 -29.55 24.29
C GLN A 137 8.97 -29.71 24.31
N GLN A 138 8.45 -30.71 25.03
CA GLN A 138 7.02 -31.01 25.10
C GLN A 138 6.31 -30.18 26.17
N HIS A 139 5.16 -29.55 25.84
CA HIS A 139 3.84 -29.69 26.49
C HIS A 139 2.95 -28.43 26.34
N HIS A 140 1.64 -28.66 26.18
CA HIS A 140 0.53 -27.69 26.19
C HIS A 140 0.42 -26.66 25.05
N ASP A 141 -0.04 -27.10 23.87
CA ASP A 141 -0.76 -26.23 22.92
C ASP A 141 -1.90 -26.99 22.20
N GLY A 142 -3.04 -27.12 22.89
CA GLY A 142 -4.24 -27.81 22.38
C GLY A 142 -5.44 -26.89 22.07
N GLU A 143 -5.26 -25.57 22.22
CA GLU A 143 -6.36 -24.58 22.07
C GLU A 143 -6.32 -23.82 20.74
N PHE A 144 -5.15 -23.68 20.10
CA PHE A 144 -4.96 -22.88 18.89
C PHE A 144 -5.86 -23.31 17.70
N CYS A 145 -6.08 -24.60 17.48
CA CYS A 145 -6.90 -25.08 16.35
C CYS A 145 -8.42 -24.89 16.53
N LYS A 146 -8.91 -24.69 17.76
CA LYS A 146 -10.37 -24.64 18.03
C LYS A 146 -10.98 -23.28 17.68
N SER A 147 -10.22 -22.19 17.77
CA SER A 147 -10.70 -20.85 17.42
C SER A 147 -10.97 -20.69 15.92
N ARG A 148 -10.02 -21.12 15.07
CA ARG A 148 -10.10 -21.07 13.59
C ARG A 148 -11.27 -21.91 13.05
N SER A 149 -11.45 -23.13 13.56
CA SER A 149 -12.58 -24.01 13.21
C SER A 149 -13.94 -23.41 13.59
N ILE A 150 -14.06 -22.80 14.78
CA ILE A 150 -15.31 -22.14 15.19
C ILE A 150 -15.56 -20.88 14.34
N TYR A 151 -14.52 -20.13 13.95
CA TYR A 151 -14.65 -18.97 13.08
C TYR A 151 -15.16 -19.35 11.68
N GLU A 152 -14.59 -20.37 11.03
CA GLU A 152 -15.13 -20.87 9.74
C GLU A 152 -16.55 -21.43 9.87
N SER A 153 -16.87 -22.11 10.98
CA SER A 153 -18.22 -22.60 11.25
C SER A 153 -19.21 -21.45 11.39
N VAL A 154 -18.84 -20.39 12.13
CA VAL A 154 -19.67 -19.20 12.31
C VAL A 154 -19.80 -18.44 10.99
N LEU A 155 -18.73 -18.30 10.21
CA LEU A 155 -18.75 -17.70 8.88
C LEU A 155 -19.72 -18.44 7.94
N LYS A 156 -19.68 -19.78 7.91
CA LYS A 156 -20.63 -20.62 7.15
C LYS A 156 -22.07 -20.57 7.66
N SER A 157 -22.28 -20.33 8.95
CA SER A 157 -23.63 -20.10 9.50
C SER A 157 -24.15 -18.70 9.21
N LEU A 158 -23.26 -17.70 9.17
CA LEU A 158 -23.60 -16.31 8.87
C LEU A 158 -23.73 -16.05 7.36
N THR A 159 -23.15 -16.84 6.46
CA THR A 159 -23.44 -16.71 5.01
C THR A 159 -24.90 -17.00 4.65
N ASN A 160 -25.68 -17.59 5.56
CA ASN A 160 -27.12 -17.85 5.38
C ASN A 160 -28.01 -16.70 5.94
N LEU A 161 -27.42 -15.65 6.50
CA LEU A 161 -28.06 -14.46 7.05
C LEU A 161 -27.29 -13.27 6.46
N GLU A 162 -27.87 -12.48 5.56
CA GLU A 162 -27.18 -11.43 4.76
C GLU A 162 -26.36 -10.40 5.58
N ILE A 163 -25.17 -10.80 6.05
CA ILE A 163 -24.33 -10.06 7.00
C ILE A 163 -22.99 -9.84 6.31
N HIS A 164 -22.69 -8.58 5.97
CA HIS A 164 -21.50 -8.23 5.22
C HIS A 164 -20.21 -8.67 5.95
N PRO A 165 -19.24 -9.30 5.24
CA PRO A 165 -17.96 -9.71 5.84
C PRO A 165 -17.15 -8.53 6.40
N ARG A 166 -17.40 -7.29 5.94
CA ARG A 166 -16.82 -6.07 6.50
C ARG A 166 -17.22 -5.81 7.97
N SER A 167 -18.36 -6.33 8.41
CA SER A 167 -18.75 -6.30 9.84
C SER A 167 -17.92 -7.27 10.68
N LEU A 168 -17.32 -8.31 10.09
CA LEU A 168 -16.48 -9.26 10.82
C LEU A 168 -15.05 -8.74 11.02
N GLY A 169 -14.48 -7.95 10.10
CA GLY A 169 -13.12 -7.40 10.24
C GLY A 169 -12.95 -6.54 11.50
N ALA A 170 -13.91 -5.64 11.75
CA ALA A 170 -13.95 -4.84 12.99
C ALA A 170 -14.12 -5.72 14.24
N CYS A 171 -15.11 -6.63 14.24
CA CYS A 171 -15.34 -7.56 15.36
C CYS A 171 -14.12 -8.46 15.64
N HIS A 172 -13.39 -8.89 14.61
CA HIS A 172 -12.22 -9.73 14.77
C HIS A 172 -11.06 -8.96 15.40
N LEU A 173 -10.73 -7.75 14.87
CA LEU A 173 -9.71 -6.86 15.45
C LEU A 173 -9.98 -6.56 16.93
N TYR A 174 -11.23 -6.23 17.27
CA TYR A 174 -11.64 -5.88 18.64
C TYR A 174 -11.53 -7.07 19.61
N SER A 175 -11.43 -8.29 19.07
CA SER A 175 -11.28 -9.55 19.80
C SER A 175 -9.84 -10.09 19.86
N LEU A 176 -8.88 -9.48 19.16
CA LEU A 176 -7.48 -9.94 19.16
C LEU A 176 -6.81 -9.67 20.53
N PRO A 177 -6.02 -10.60 21.10
CA PRO A 177 -5.12 -10.32 22.21
C PRO A 177 -4.06 -9.25 21.86
N PRO A 178 -3.50 -8.52 22.84
CA PRO A 178 -2.54 -7.43 22.57
C PRO A 178 -1.30 -7.84 21.74
N CYS A 179 -0.80 -9.07 21.93
CA CYS A 179 0.30 -9.60 21.10
C CYS A 179 -0.10 -9.77 19.61
N GLN A 180 -1.33 -10.19 19.35
CA GLN A 180 -1.85 -10.31 17.98
C GLN A 180 -2.16 -8.94 17.38
N VAL A 181 -2.59 -7.95 18.18
CA VAL A 181 -2.71 -6.54 17.75
C VAL A 181 -1.34 -6.01 17.30
N LYS A 182 -0.27 -6.22 18.10
CA LYS A 182 1.09 -5.81 17.73
C LYS A 182 1.61 -6.54 16.48
N ASN A 183 1.36 -7.84 16.35
CA ASN A 183 1.76 -8.63 15.17
C ASN A 183 1.00 -8.20 13.90
N LEU A 184 -0.31 -7.90 14.01
CA LEU A 184 -1.09 -7.36 12.89
C LEU A 184 -0.62 -5.96 12.51
N LEU A 185 -0.32 -5.08 13.48
CA LEU A 185 0.27 -3.77 13.23
C LEU A 185 1.59 -3.89 12.45
N LEU A 186 2.50 -4.76 12.90
CA LEU A 186 3.76 -5.02 12.23
C LEU A 186 3.57 -5.50 10.78
N ARG A 187 2.66 -6.45 10.54
CA ARG A 187 2.35 -6.95 9.18
C ARG A 187 1.63 -5.91 8.30
N THR A 188 0.85 -5.02 8.90
CA THR A 188 0.15 -3.92 8.23
C THR A 188 1.15 -2.86 7.77
N LEU A 189 2.05 -2.41 8.66
CA LEU A 189 3.10 -1.44 8.34
C LEU A 189 4.06 -1.99 7.28
N LYS A 190 4.47 -3.28 7.38
CA LYS A 190 5.29 -3.95 6.36
C LYS A 190 4.65 -3.93 4.98
N ALA A 191 3.35 -4.26 4.89
CA ALA A 191 2.62 -4.19 3.62
C ALA A 191 2.55 -2.75 3.06
N GLY A 192 2.49 -1.73 3.91
CA GLY A 192 2.61 -0.33 3.49
C GLY A 192 4.01 0.03 2.94
N GLN A 193 5.06 -0.73 3.27
CA GLN A 193 6.41 -0.51 2.72
C GLN A 193 6.61 -1.22 1.36
N GLU A 194 5.80 -2.23 1.03
CA GLU A 194 5.92 -3.00 -0.23
C GLU A 194 5.61 -2.15 -1.47
N GLY A 195 4.79 -1.09 -1.35
CA GLY A 195 4.43 -0.18 -2.44
C GLY A 195 5.55 0.76 -2.91
N LYS A 196 6.65 0.93 -2.16
CA LYS A 196 7.69 1.94 -2.44
C LYS A 196 8.38 1.80 -3.80
N THR A 197 8.42 0.60 -4.37
CA THR A 197 9.02 0.36 -5.69
C THR A 197 8.26 1.01 -6.85
N GLN A 198 7.07 1.58 -6.62
CA GLN A 198 6.30 2.29 -7.65
C GLN A 198 6.79 3.72 -7.91
N TYR A 199 7.56 4.33 -7.00
CA TYR A 199 8.03 5.73 -7.10
C TYR A 199 9.55 5.88 -7.24
N SER A 200 10.32 4.79 -7.13
CA SER A 200 11.77 4.81 -7.33
C SER A 200 12.12 4.91 -8.81
N HIS A 201 12.21 6.14 -9.33
CA HIS A 201 12.93 6.40 -10.56
C HIS A 201 14.42 6.51 -10.22
N ASP A 202 15.21 5.47 -10.52
CA ASP A 202 16.67 5.54 -10.42
C ASP A 202 17.19 6.60 -11.40
N ASN A 203 17.68 7.72 -10.87
CA ASN A 203 18.42 8.73 -11.64
C ASN A 203 19.86 8.23 -11.89
N SER A 204 19.98 7.20 -12.73
CA SER A 204 21.24 6.80 -13.37
C SER A 204 21.26 7.33 -14.79
N VAL A 205 21.70 8.57 -14.96
CA VAL A 205 21.95 9.16 -16.28
C VAL A 205 23.32 8.68 -16.77
N ASP A 206 23.34 7.62 -17.58
CA ASP A 206 24.46 7.34 -18.47
C ASP A 206 24.07 7.70 -19.91
N SER A 207 24.30 8.98 -20.23
CA SER A 207 24.30 9.45 -21.61
C SER A 207 25.57 8.92 -22.31
N THR A 208 25.42 8.10 -23.35
CA THR A 208 26.13 8.22 -24.64
C THR A 208 25.58 7.20 -25.63
N THR A 209 24.77 7.67 -26.60
CA THR A 209 24.50 6.93 -27.84
C THR A 209 25.54 7.31 -28.90
N THR A 210 26.33 6.35 -29.38
CA THR A 210 27.16 6.51 -30.59
C THR A 210 26.98 5.29 -31.51
N PHE A 211 26.66 5.55 -32.78
CA PHE A 211 26.34 4.52 -33.78
C PHE A 211 27.58 4.06 -34.57
N THR A 212 27.90 2.75 -34.51
CA THR A 212 28.43 1.90 -35.63
C THR A 212 29.83 2.21 -36.24
N PRO A 213 30.45 1.36 -37.11
CA PRO A 213 30.19 -0.06 -37.49
C PRO A 213 31.43 -1.03 -37.46
N THR A 214 31.17 -2.34 -37.64
CA THR A 214 32.00 -3.39 -38.31
C THR A 214 33.51 -3.68 -38.03
N THR A 215 33.77 -4.91 -37.56
CA THR A 215 34.66 -5.95 -38.20
C THR A 215 36.18 -6.08 -37.85
N THR A 216 36.58 -7.34 -37.55
CA THR A 216 37.92 -8.00 -37.55
C THR A 216 39.05 -7.58 -36.59
N GLY A 217 39.73 -8.59 -36.00
CA GLY A 217 41.20 -8.63 -36.03
C GLY A 217 42.00 -8.90 -34.73
N CYS A 218 42.41 -10.15 -34.51
CA CYS A 218 43.69 -10.62 -33.94
C CYS A 218 44.53 -9.82 -32.88
N THR A 219 44.79 -10.50 -31.75
CA THR A 219 46.11 -10.75 -31.12
C THR A 219 46.99 -9.58 -30.63
N THR A 220 47.25 -9.51 -29.31
CA THR A 220 48.56 -9.81 -28.65
C THR A 220 48.59 -9.43 -27.15
N THR A 221 49.31 -10.22 -26.35
CA THR A 221 49.69 -9.93 -24.95
C THR A 221 51.08 -9.26 -24.89
N PRO A 222 51.35 -8.37 -23.91
CA PRO A 222 52.09 -8.74 -22.68
C PRO A 222 51.66 -7.93 -21.41
N THR A 223 52.31 -7.98 -20.23
CA THR A 223 52.84 -9.05 -19.34
C THR A 223 53.25 -8.43 -17.98
N ALA A 224 53.20 -9.20 -16.88
CA ALA A 224 53.66 -8.90 -15.50
C ALA A 224 52.79 -7.93 -14.64
N GLY A 225 52.77 -8.04 -13.30
CA GLY A 225 53.57 -8.87 -12.39
C GLY A 225 52.78 -9.53 -11.24
N SER A 226 53.43 -10.50 -10.57
CA SER A 226 52.86 -11.41 -9.57
C SER A 226 53.35 -11.09 -8.15
N PHE A 227 52.60 -11.47 -7.11
CA PHE A 227 53.18 -12.11 -5.92
C PHE A 227 52.22 -13.15 -5.30
N ASN A 228 52.78 -14.23 -4.74
CA ASN A 228 52.09 -15.47 -4.33
C ASN A 228 51.92 -15.60 -2.81
N SER A 229 50.96 -16.43 -2.35
CA SER A 229 51.27 -17.58 -1.48
C SER A 229 50.09 -18.59 -1.33
N THR A 230 50.23 -19.73 -2.01
CA THR A 230 50.14 -21.13 -1.52
C THR A 230 49.46 -21.45 -0.16
N LYS A 231 48.40 -22.31 -0.05
CA LYS A 231 48.24 -23.81 -0.21
C LYS A 231 48.31 -24.58 1.16
N PRO A 232 47.98 -25.90 1.33
CA PRO A 232 47.39 -26.91 0.41
C PRO A 232 46.38 -27.99 0.99
N THR A 233 45.72 -28.77 0.09
CA THR A 233 45.39 -30.26 0.12
C THR A 233 44.64 -30.95 1.30
N ALA A 234 43.96 -32.12 1.18
CA ALA A 234 43.39 -32.94 0.07
C ALA A 234 42.64 -34.21 0.63
N ASN A 235 42.14 -35.09 -0.27
CA ASN A 235 41.73 -36.51 -0.12
C ASN A 235 40.31 -36.78 0.45
N ASN A 236 39.32 -37.31 -0.32
CA ASN A 236 39.03 -38.72 -0.73
C ASN A 236 37.83 -39.30 0.10
N THR A 237 37.05 -40.34 -0.28
CA THR A 237 37.17 -41.38 -1.35
C THR A 237 35.78 -41.81 -1.93
N ARG A 238 35.68 -43.02 -2.51
CA ARG A 238 34.53 -43.79 -3.08
C ARG A 238 33.92 -44.74 -1.99
N GLU A 239 32.93 -45.64 -2.16
CA GLU A 239 32.47 -46.45 -3.33
C GLU A 239 31.15 -47.26 -3.02
N LEU A 240 30.34 -47.61 -4.07
CA LEU A 240 29.48 -48.82 -4.35
C LEU A 240 28.65 -49.61 -3.25
N SER A 241 27.64 -50.48 -3.49
CA SER A 241 26.78 -50.93 -4.63
C SER A 241 25.67 -51.98 -4.25
N VAL A 242 24.81 -52.39 -5.23
CA VAL A 242 24.11 -53.73 -5.42
C VAL A 242 22.97 -54.12 -4.42
N ILE A 243 21.66 -54.23 -4.79
CA ILE A 243 20.88 -55.26 -5.59
C ILE A 243 20.75 -56.61 -4.84
N THR A 244 19.56 -57.17 -4.49
CA THR A 244 18.56 -58.01 -5.26
C THR A 244 17.32 -58.24 -4.32
N GLU A 245 16.02 -58.25 -4.71
CA GLU A 245 15.19 -59.30 -5.37
C GLU A 245 15.28 -60.73 -4.75
N CYS A 246 14.25 -61.59 -4.65
CA CYS A 246 12.85 -61.65 -5.15
C CYS A 246 12.01 -62.73 -4.39
N GLY A 247 10.66 -62.77 -4.46
CA GLY A 247 9.86 -63.97 -4.05
C GLY A 247 8.37 -63.76 -3.67
N PRO A 248 7.43 -64.74 -3.87
CA PRO A 248 6.09 -64.41 -4.43
C PRO A 248 4.82 -65.10 -3.81
N THR A 249 3.64 -64.80 -4.41
CA THR A 249 2.29 -65.48 -4.33
C THR A 249 1.36 -65.15 -3.13
N LYS A 250 0.01 -65.18 -3.19
CA LYS A 250 -1.04 -65.20 -4.26
C LYS A 250 -2.45 -64.84 -3.65
N ASP A 251 -3.48 -64.72 -4.50
CA ASP A 251 -4.95 -64.69 -4.22
C ASP A 251 -5.59 -63.40 -3.62
N VAL A 252 -6.90 -63.11 -3.78
CA VAL A 252 -7.78 -62.95 -4.98
C VAL A 252 -9.13 -62.31 -4.56
N SER A 253 -9.74 -61.46 -5.42
CA SER A 253 -11.08 -60.79 -5.26
C SER A 253 -11.19 -59.71 -4.14
N GLU A 254 -11.99 -58.64 -4.24
CA GLU A 254 -12.89 -58.17 -5.33
C GLU A 254 -13.17 -56.65 -5.28
N TYR A 255 -13.77 -56.10 -6.35
CA TYR A 255 -14.33 -54.73 -6.52
C TYR A 255 -13.36 -53.51 -6.41
N ILE A 256 -12.78 -52.97 -7.51
CA ILE A 256 -13.38 -52.08 -8.57
C ILE A 256 -13.72 -50.67 -8.05
N HIS A 257 -13.31 -49.54 -8.66
CA HIS A 257 -12.21 -49.13 -9.55
C HIS A 257 -12.04 -47.59 -9.34
N ARG A 258 -10.83 -47.01 -9.20
CA ARG A 258 -9.99 -46.37 -10.25
C ARG A 258 -10.76 -45.47 -11.26
N ALA A 259 -10.23 -44.33 -11.73
CA ALA A 259 -8.80 -44.02 -11.90
C ALA A 259 -8.39 -42.54 -11.74
N ARG A 260 -7.08 -42.35 -11.52
CA ARG A 260 -6.35 -41.07 -11.50
C ARG A 260 -5.97 -40.62 -12.92
N ARG A 261 -5.73 -39.31 -13.04
CA ARG A 261 -4.74 -38.63 -13.90
C ARG A 261 -3.80 -39.55 -14.72
N THR A 262 -3.78 -39.35 -16.03
CA THR A 262 -2.62 -39.67 -16.89
C THR A 262 -2.10 -38.40 -17.55
N ARG A 263 -0.77 -38.22 -17.54
CA ARG A 263 -0.09 -37.24 -18.39
C ARG A 263 -0.10 -37.77 -19.83
N LEU A 264 -0.40 -36.92 -20.80
CA LEU A 264 -0.19 -37.23 -22.21
C LEU A 264 0.63 -36.11 -22.86
N ARG A 265 1.90 -36.43 -23.14
CA ARG A 265 2.82 -35.63 -23.95
C ARG A 265 2.28 -35.66 -25.38
N ARG A 266 2.02 -34.50 -25.99
CA ARG A 266 1.67 -34.41 -27.41
C ARG A 266 2.43 -33.28 -28.09
N ASN A 267 2.76 -33.51 -29.36
CA ASN A 267 3.83 -32.81 -30.06
C ASN A 267 3.48 -31.39 -30.47
N ILE A 268 4.54 -30.59 -30.61
CA ILE A 268 4.56 -29.36 -31.39
C ILE A 268 4.14 -29.69 -32.82
N HIS A 269 3.14 -28.97 -33.33
CA HIS A 269 3.01 -28.72 -34.76
C HIS A 269 2.84 -27.21 -34.93
N HIS A 270 3.67 -26.60 -35.76
CA HIS A 270 3.44 -25.23 -36.23
C HIS A 270 2.16 -25.23 -37.07
N ASP A 271 1.27 -24.29 -36.78
CA ASP A 271 0.44 -23.71 -37.82
C ASP A 271 0.41 -22.18 -37.67
N LYS A 272 0.71 -21.46 -38.76
CA LYS A 272 0.86 -20.00 -38.77
C LYS A 272 -0.43 -19.39 -39.30
N HIS A 273 -1.36 -19.01 -38.42
CA HIS A 273 -2.39 -18.05 -38.79
C HIS A 273 -2.53 -16.91 -37.78
N SER A 274 -2.18 -15.72 -38.28
CA SER A 274 -2.37 -14.43 -37.63
C SER A 274 -3.83 -14.19 -37.26
N ARG A 275 -4.05 -13.74 -36.02
CA ARG A 275 -5.10 -12.78 -35.63
C ARG A 275 -4.78 -12.23 -34.24
N ASN A 276 -4.61 -10.92 -34.16
CA ASN A 276 -4.42 -10.23 -32.89
C ASN A 276 -5.75 -10.26 -32.11
N SER A 277 -5.80 -10.98 -31.00
CA SER A 277 -6.88 -10.91 -30.03
C SER A 277 -6.28 -10.63 -28.66
N SER A 278 -6.31 -9.36 -28.24
CA SER A 278 -5.89 -8.92 -26.91
C SER A 278 -6.94 -9.34 -25.87
N VAL A 279 -6.89 -10.61 -25.49
CA VAL A 279 -7.60 -11.15 -24.31
C VAL A 279 -6.66 -10.99 -23.13
N PHE A 280 -7.11 -10.28 -22.08
CA PHE A 280 -6.34 -10.08 -20.85
C PHE A 280 -5.80 -11.42 -20.31
N SER A 281 -4.53 -11.40 -19.92
CA SER A 281 -3.85 -12.55 -19.33
C SER A 281 -4.44 -12.87 -17.95
N SER A 282 -4.48 -14.14 -17.60
CA SER A 282 -4.91 -14.59 -16.26
C SER A 282 -4.03 -14.06 -15.12
N ALA A 283 -2.86 -13.49 -15.44
CA ALA A 283 -2.02 -12.75 -14.49
C ALA A 283 -2.58 -11.35 -14.17
N GLU A 284 -3.11 -10.63 -15.15
CA GLU A 284 -3.57 -9.23 -14.98
C GLU A 284 -4.80 -9.16 -14.06
N LEU A 285 -5.65 -10.20 -14.09
CA LEU A 285 -6.84 -10.31 -13.23
C LEU A 285 -6.49 -10.52 -11.74
N LEU A 286 -5.25 -10.91 -11.41
CA LEU A 286 -4.76 -11.05 -10.04
C LEU A 286 -4.12 -9.75 -9.48
N ASP A 287 -3.68 -8.83 -10.34
CA ASP A 287 -3.07 -7.56 -9.93
C ASP A 287 -4.09 -6.43 -9.69
N ILE A 288 -5.29 -6.50 -10.31
CA ILE A 288 -6.35 -5.49 -10.14
C ILE A 288 -6.78 -5.31 -8.66
N PRO A 289 -7.05 -6.37 -7.87
CA PRO A 289 -7.36 -6.21 -6.44
C PRO A 289 -6.18 -5.67 -5.62
N LYS A 290 -4.94 -5.95 -6.06
CA LYS A 290 -3.72 -5.59 -5.35
C LYS A 290 -3.44 -4.09 -5.41
N ALA A 291 -3.64 -3.46 -6.57
CA ALA A 291 -3.43 -2.02 -6.73
C ALA A 291 -4.42 -1.19 -5.89
N LEU A 292 -5.71 -1.55 -5.90
CA LEU A 292 -6.70 -0.87 -5.06
C LEU A 292 -6.43 -1.08 -3.57
N PHE A 293 -6.12 -2.32 -3.15
CA PHE A 293 -5.77 -2.60 -1.76
C PHE A 293 -4.56 -1.78 -1.30
N GLN A 294 -3.50 -1.69 -2.10
CA GLN A 294 -2.31 -0.91 -1.75
C GLN A 294 -2.66 0.58 -1.60
N ARG A 295 -3.43 1.17 -2.53
CA ARG A 295 -3.89 2.56 -2.42
C ARG A 295 -4.72 2.81 -1.16
N GLN A 296 -5.62 1.88 -0.81
CA GLN A 296 -6.41 1.99 0.42
C GLN A 296 -5.53 1.89 1.67
N LEU A 297 -4.54 1.00 1.66
CA LEU A 297 -3.59 0.82 2.75
C LEU A 297 -2.71 2.05 2.95
N ASP A 298 -2.07 2.54 1.88
CA ASP A 298 -1.19 3.70 1.89
C ASP A 298 -1.93 4.98 2.32
N GLY A 299 -3.18 5.14 1.88
CA GLY A 299 -4.04 6.26 2.25
C GLY A 299 -4.45 6.26 3.72
N CYS A 300 -4.77 5.08 4.27
CA CYS A 300 -5.03 4.91 5.70
C CYS A 300 -3.77 5.13 6.55
N LEU A 301 -2.61 4.64 6.10
CA LEU A 301 -1.34 4.80 6.79
C LEU A 301 -0.76 6.22 6.65
N GLY A 302 -1.21 7.00 5.67
CA GLY A 302 -0.63 8.31 5.37
C GLY A 302 0.79 8.21 4.77
N VAL A 303 1.04 7.16 3.98
CA VAL A 303 2.33 6.97 3.28
C VAL A 303 2.42 7.95 2.11
N VAL A 304 3.49 8.75 2.08
CA VAL A 304 3.86 9.59 0.93
C VAL A 304 5.31 9.34 0.51
N PRO A 305 5.69 9.56 -0.76
CA PRO A 305 7.10 9.53 -1.18
C PRO A 305 7.98 10.50 -0.39
N SER A 306 9.27 10.19 -0.24
CA SER A 306 10.22 11.01 0.55
C SER A 306 10.37 12.44 0.02
N THR A 307 10.17 12.65 -1.28
CA THR A 307 10.21 13.96 -1.96
C THR A 307 8.84 14.66 -2.02
N PHE A 308 7.78 14.10 -1.43
CA PHE A 308 6.41 14.59 -1.58
C PHE A 308 6.26 16.07 -1.24
N TYR A 309 6.60 16.49 -0.03
CA TYR A 309 6.43 17.89 0.40
C TYR A 309 7.28 18.86 -0.45
N GLN A 310 8.50 18.46 -0.85
CA GLN A 310 9.32 19.23 -1.80
C GLN A 310 8.64 19.37 -3.16
N GLY A 311 8.01 18.30 -3.64
CA GLY A 311 7.18 18.30 -4.84
C GLY A 311 6.01 19.27 -4.70
N VAL A 312 5.25 19.24 -3.61
CA VAL A 312 4.14 20.18 -3.35
C VAL A 312 4.62 21.64 -3.34
N TYR A 313 5.75 21.92 -2.68
CA TYR A 313 6.34 23.25 -2.64
C TYR A 313 6.74 23.74 -4.04
N PHE A 314 7.36 22.87 -4.84
CA PHE A 314 7.74 23.17 -6.23
C PHE A 314 6.53 23.36 -7.16
N ILE A 315 5.40 22.66 -6.92
CA ILE A 315 4.14 22.96 -7.63
C ILE A 315 3.65 24.36 -7.27
N LEU A 316 3.71 24.78 -5.99
CA LEU A 316 3.33 26.14 -5.58
C LEU A 316 4.20 27.20 -6.27
N GLU A 317 5.51 26.99 -6.43
CA GLU A 317 6.40 27.90 -7.18
C GLU A 317 5.91 28.15 -8.63
N ARG A 318 5.21 27.19 -9.21
CA ARG A 318 4.65 27.22 -10.58
C ARG A 318 3.15 27.45 -10.66
N SER A 319 2.52 27.78 -9.53
CA SER A 319 1.06 27.93 -9.41
C SER A 319 0.73 29.24 -8.69
N PRO A 320 0.71 30.40 -9.39
CA PRO A 320 0.49 31.72 -8.78
C PRO A 320 -0.80 31.81 -7.95
N HIS A 321 -1.84 31.09 -8.38
CA HIS A 321 -3.14 31.03 -7.73
C HIS A 321 -3.29 29.91 -6.68
N GLY A 322 -2.23 29.14 -6.42
CA GLY A 322 -2.22 28.05 -5.44
C GLY A 322 -2.81 26.72 -5.93
N ILE A 323 -2.94 25.77 -5.01
CA ILE A 323 -3.39 24.40 -5.26
C ILE A 323 -4.66 24.12 -4.46
N LEU A 324 -5.74 23.68 -5.12
CA LEU A 324 -7.01 23.36 -4.47
C LEU A 324 -7.12 21.84 -4.22
N ILE A 325 -7.21 21.47 -2.95
CA ILE A 325 -7.37 20.07 -2.50
C ILE A 325 -8.62 19.99 -1.64
N TYR A 326 -9.58 19.15 -2.04
CA TYR A 326 -10.80 18.86 -1.28
C TYR A 326 -11.55 20.13 -0.81
N GLY A 327 -11.71 21.10 -1.71
CA GLY A 327 -12.40 22.38 -1.44
C GLY A 327 -11.61 23.40 -0.60
N LYS A 328 -10.38 23.08 -0.18
CA LYS A 328 -9.50 23.98 0.57
C LYS A 328 -8.29 24.38 -0.28
N LEU A 329 -7.95 25.68 -0.29
CA LEU A 329 -6.86 26.23 -1.08
C LEU A 329 -5.55 26.26 -0.28
N LEU A 330 -4.48 25.74 -0.87
CA LEU A 330 -3.09 25.99 -0.47
C LEU A 330 -2.58 27.21 -1.25
N PRO A 331 -2.52 28.42 -0.64
CA PRO A 331 -2.13 29.62 -1.37
C PRO A 331 -0.62 29.67 -1.61
N GLN A 332 -0.18 30.23 -2.74
CA GLN A 332 1.25 30.42 -3.02
C GLN A 332 1.92 31.34 -1.97
N LYS A 333 1.24 32.41 -1.58
CA LYS A 333 1.71 33.36 -0.57
C LYS A 333 0.73 33.37 0.62
N PRO A 334 1.22 33.39 1.88
CA PRO A 334 2.60 33.63 2.28
C PRO A 334 3.52 32.38 2.31
N ILE A 335 3.05 31.20 1.87
CA ILE A 335 3.83 29.94 2.03
C ILE A 335 5.24 30.03 1.44
N LEU A 336 5.39 30.50 0.20
CA LEU A 336 6.71 30.64 -0.44
C LEU A 336 7.55 31.82 0.07
N THR A 337 6.99 32.73 0.88
CA THR A 337 7.74 33.87 1.47
C THR A 337 8.19 33.58 2.90
N ASP A 338 7.42 32.78 3.63
CA ASP A 338 7.54 32.64 5.09
C ASP A 338 8.02 31.25 5.52
N MET A 339 7.93 30.23 4.64
CA MET A 339 8.22 28.83 4.95
C MET A 339 9.22 28.21 3.96
N THR A 340 9.77 27.06 4.30
CA THR A 340 10.65 26.26 3.42
C THR A 340 10.00 24.89 3.13
N PRO A 341 10.39 24.16 2.06
CA PRO A 341 9.88 22.81 1.78
C PRO A 341 10.17 21.76 2.88
N TYR A 342 10.99 22.11 3.87
CA TYR A 342 11.34 21.27 5.02
C TYR A 342 10.71 21.75 6.34
N ASP A 343 10.00 22.88 6.32
CA ASP A 343 9.37 23.46 7.51
C ASP A 343 8.21 22.58 7.99
N LEU A 344 8.10 22.38 9.30
CA LEU A 344 7.00 21.64 9.90
C LEU A 344 5.67 22.35 9.68
N ASN A 345 5.64 23.70 9.69
CA ASN A 345 4.40 24.45 9.44
C ASN A 345 3.85 24.19 8.04
N PHE A 346 4.72 24.17 7.02
CA PHE A 346 4.34 23.86 5.65
C PHE A 346 3.85 22.42 5.50
N VAL A 347 4.56 21.46 6.12
CA VAL A 347 4.14 20.05 6.18
C VAL A 347 2.77 19.89 6.83
N ASP A 348 2.50 20.62 7.91
CA ASP A 348 1.25 20.56 8.68
C ASP A 348 0.07 21.17 7.90
N GLU A 349 0.29 22.25 7.14
CA GLU A 349 -0.69 22.83 6.20
C GLU A 349 -1.05 21.84 5.08
N VAL A 350 -0.06 21.26 4.41
CA VAL A 350 -0.29 20.25 3.36
C VAL A 350 -1.06 19.04 3.92
N GLU A 351 -0.71 18.58 5.11
CA GLU A 351 -1.41 17.46 5.76
C GLU A 351 -2.80 17.85 6.28
N CYS A 352 -3.05 19.11 6.63
CA CYS A 352 -4.41 19.59 6.95
C CYS A 352 -5.38 19.46 5.77
N LEU A 353 -4.87 19.65 4.54
CA LEU A 353 -5.62 19.44 3.30
C LEU A 353 -5.86 17.95 3.05
N LEU A 354 -4.81 17.12 3.12
CA LEU A 354 -4.93 15.67 2.91
C LEU A 354 -5.78 14.98 3.98
N ARG A 355 -5.82 15.50 5.22
CA ARG A 355 -6.60 14.94 6.34
C ARG A 355 -8.11 15.06 6.13
N ALA A 356 -8.55 16.05 5.36
CA ALA A 356 -9.96 16.22 4.98
C ALA A 356 -10.48 15.12 4.05
N ILE A 357 -9.59 14.34 3.42
CA ILE A 357 -9.97 13.25 2.52
C ILE A 357 -10.30 11.99 3.32
N CYS A 358 -11.59 11.60 3.32
CA CYS A 358 -12.10 10.41 4.00
C CYS A 358 -12.04 9.12 3.17
N ASP A 359 -11.84 9.15 1.85
CA ASP A 359 -11.60 7.94 1.06
C ASP A 359 -10.08 7.67 0.96
N PRO A 360 -9.56 6.57 1.51
CA PRO A 360 -8.13 6.27 1.49
C PRO A 360 -7.55 6.06 0.09
N ALA A 361 -8.30 5.43 -0.83
CA ALA A 361 -7.83 5.25 -2.20
C ALA A 361 -7.79 6.59 -2.95
N TYR A 362 -8.76 7.48 -2.70
CA TYR A 362 -8.73 8.83 -3.24
C TYR A 362 -7.60 9.68 -2.63
N ARG A 363 -7.32 9.57 -1.33
CA ARG A 363 -6.16 10.24 -0.69
C ARG A 363 -4.85 9.83 -1.38
N SER A 364 -4.67 8.54 -1.66
CA SER A 364 -3.51 8.04 -2.40
C SER A 364 -3.47 8.53 -3.86
N LEU A 365 -4.61 8.61 -4.55
CA LEU A 365 -4.69 9.20 -5.90
C LEU A 365 -4.38 10.71 -5.92
N VAL A 366 -4.71 11.45 -4.86
CA VAL A 366 -4.28 12.85 -4.69
C VAL A 366 -2.77 12.93 -4.55
N VAL A 367 -2.15 12.06 -3.74
CA VAL A 367 -0.68 11.98 -3.61
C VAL A 367 -0.02 11.60 -4.94
N GLU A 368 -0.51 10.57 -5.64
CA GLU A 368 -0.09 10.20 -7.01
C GLU A 368 -0.15 11.41 -7.95
N THR A 369 -1.28 12.13 -7.95
CA THR A 369 -1.51 13.27 -8.83
C THR A 369 -0.53 14.41 -8.57
N MET A 370 -0.32 14.78 -7.30
CA MET A 370 0.67 15.78 -6.92
C MET A 370 2.08 15.37 -7.36
N MET A 371 2.47 14.11 -7.19
CA MET A 371 3.77 13.62 -7.65
C MET A 371 3.92 13.66 -9.17
N VAL A 372 2.87 13.33 -9.93
CA VAL A 372 2.89 13.44 -11.40
C VAL A 372 3.03 14.89 -11.86
N ILE A 373 2.29 15.82 -11.24
CA ILE A 373 2.42 17.26 -11.52
C ILE A 373 3.85 17.74 -11.23
N ALA A 374 4.40 17.39 -10.05
CA ALA A 374 5.75 17.77 -9.67
C ALA A 374 6.80 17.26 -10.67
N VAL A 375 6.73 15.97 -11.07
CA VAL A 375 7.67 15.38 -12.04
C VAL A 375 7.55 16.04 -13.42
N ILE A 376 6.33 16.40 -13.87
CA ILE A 376 6.14 17.10 -15.15
C ILE A 376 6.76 18.50 -15.09
N LEU A 377 6.47 19.30 -14.06
CA LEU A 377 7.01 20.65 -13.90
C LEU A 377 8.53 20.67 -13.67
N GLN A 378 9.09 19.62 -13.04
CA GLN A 378 10.54 19.48 -12.82
C GLN A 378 11.28 19.17 -14.12
N ARG A 379 10.65 18.44 -15.04
CA ARG A 379 11.21 18.11 -16.36
C ARG A 379 11.00 19.23 -17.40
N ASN A 380 10.03 20.12 -17.19
CA ASN A 380 9.67 21.21 -18.10
C ASN A 380 9.61 22.51 -17.28
N THR A 381 10.74 23.20 -17.14
CA THR A 381 10.87 24.35 -16.22
C THR A 381 10.20 25.63 -16.73
N GLU A 382 9.90 25.67 -18.01
CA GLU A 382 9.16 26.69 -18.76
C GLU A 382 7.63 26.63 -18.57
N LEU A 383 7.11 25.56 -17.94
CA LEU A 383 5.68 25.39 -17.69
C LEU A 383 5.27 25.91 -16.30
N SER A 384 4.11 26.59 -16.29
CA SER A 384 3.39 27.05 -15.10
C SER A 384 1.88 26.86 -15.29
N PHE A 385 1.13 26.86 -14.20
CA PHE A 385 -0.34 26.92 -14.26
C PHE A 385 -0.82 28.37 -14.21
N ASP A 386 -1.66 28.76 -15.16
CA ASP A 386 -2.29 30.10 -15.17
C ASP A 386 -3.41 30.21 -14.13
N GLU A 387 -4.12 29.13 -13.87
CA GLU A 387 -5.29 29.06 -12.99
C GLU A 387 -4.98 28.29 -11.70
N VAL A 388 -5.93 28.27 -10.76
CA VAL A 388 -5.85 27.43 -9.55
C VAL A 388 -5.66 25.95 -9.94
N VAL A 389 -4.69 25.28 -9.34
CA VAL A 389 -4.43 23.85 -9.59
C VAL A 389 -5.43 23.00 -8.82
N ASP A 390 -6.60 22.79 -9.41
CA ASP A 390 -7.63 21.93 -8.84
C ASP A 390 -7.34 20.44 -9.10
N ILE A 391 -6.90 19.76 -8.03
CA ILE A 391 -6.57 18.33 -8.06
C ILE A 391 -7.83 17.47 -8.29
N LYS A 392 -9.01 17.91 -7.83
CA LYS A 392 -10.29 17.21 -8.09
C LYS A 392 -10.55 17.20 -9.59
N LEU A 393 -10.42 18.35 -10.27
CA LEU A 393 -10.67 18.42 -11.70
C LEU A 393 -9.63 17.62 -12.52
N ILE A 394 -8.34 17.64 -12.14
CA ILE A 394 -7.30 16.84 -12.80
C ILE A 394 -7.64 15.35 -12.75
N ILE A 395 -8.06 14.84 -11.59
CA ILE A 395 -8.43 13.43 -11.42
C ILE A 395 -9.75 13.11 -12.17
N MET A 396 -10.72 14.03 -12.23
CA MET A 396 -11.94 13.82 -13.03
C MET A 396 -11.64 13.72 -14.52
N ASP A 397 -10.81 14.62 -15.06
CA ASP A 397 -10.40 14.61 -16.46
C ASP A 397 -9.66 13.31 -16.83
N ALA A 398 -8.84 12.78 -15.90
CA ALA A 398 -8.18 11.49 -16.02
C ALA A 398 -9.18 10.31 -16.03
N ILE A 399 -10.14 10.27 -15.08
CA ILE A 399 -11.19 9.25 -15.03
C ILE A 399 -12.09 9.33 -16.28
N ASN A 400 -12.38 10.53 -16.78
CA ASN A 400 -13.15 10.74 -18.01
C ASN A 400 -12.38 10.33 -19.28
N ALA A 401 -11.05 10.41 -19.29
CA ALA A 401 -10.22 9.83 -20.33
C ALA A 401 -10.23 8.29 -20.26
N PHE A 402 -10.01 7.71 -19.09
CA PHE A 402 -10.11 6.26 -18.85
C PHE A 402 -11.48 5.70 -19.26
N LYS A 403 -12.57 6.37 -18.88
CA LYS A 403 -13.94 5.99 -19.24
C LYS A 403 -14.16 5.96 -20.76
N ARG A 404 -13.67 6.97 -21.49
CA ARG A 404 -13.75 7.01 -22.96
C ARG A 404 -12.99 5.85 -23.57
N ASP A 405 -11.74 5.66 -23.16
CA ASP A 405 -10.85 4.64 -23.71
C ASP A 405 -11.34 3.20 -23.37
N ARG A 406 -12.03 3.02 -22.23
CA ARG A 406 -12.75 1.78 -21.88
C ARG A 406 -13.98 1.55 -22.78
N HIS A 407 -14.82 2.56 -22.98
CA HIS A 407 -16.01 2.44 -23.84
C HIS A 407 -15.68 2.19 -25.32
N THR A 408 -14.53 2.65 -25.83
CA THR A 408 -14.08 2.32 -27.19
C THR A 408 -13.58 0.88 -27.35
N ASN A 409 -13.30 0.15 -26.26
CA ASN A 409 -12.55 -1.10 -26.30
C ASN A 409 -13.31 -2.37 -25.87
N MET A 410 -14.55 -2.32 -25.34
CA MET A 410 -15.28 -3.54 -24.95
C MET A 410 -16.81 -3.42 -24.87
N SER A 411 -17.47 -4.57 -25.07
CA SER A 411 -18.92 -4.79 -24.92
C SER A 411 -19.36 -4.86 -23.44
N THR A 412 -20.66 -4.67 -23.21
CA THR A 412 -21.31 -4.34 -21.92
C THR A 412 -21.18 -5.34 -20.75
N ASP A 413 -20.60 -6.52 -20.95
CA ASP A 413 -20.86 -7.67 -20.07
C ASP A 413 -19.74 -7.94 -19.03
N ASN A 414 -18.68 -7.14 -19.00
CA ASN A 414 -17.54 -7.27 -18.08
C ASN A 414 -17.54 -6.20 -16.97
N VAL A 415 -18.61 -6.15 -16.18
CA VAL A 415 -18.61 -5.46 -14.88
C VAL A 415 -17.88 -6.33 -13.86
N LEU A 416 -16.74 -5.87 -13.34
CA LEU A 416 -15.97 -6.56 -12.31
C LEU A 416 -16.84 -6.77 -11.05
N PRO A 417 -17.18 -8.02 -10.66
CA PRO A 417 -17.99 -8.24 -9.48
C PRO A 417 -17.16 -7.98 -8.20
N HIS A 418 -17.80 -7.34 -7.21
CA HIS A 418 -17.29 -7.11 -5.84
C HIS A 418 -16.19 -6.06 -5.63
N LEU A 419 -16.07 -5.08 -6.53
CA LEU A 419 -15.28 -3.89 -6.25
C LEU A 419 -16.10 -2.89 -5.43
N GLU A 420 -15.92 -2.91 -4.11
CA GLU A 420 -16.81 -2.23 -3.16
C GLU A 420 -16.03 -1.44 -2.09
N ARG A 421 -16.45 -0.19 -1.85
CA ARG A 421 -15.95 0.66 -0.75
C ARG A 421 -16.40 0.13 0.61
N ARG A 422 -15.72 0.52 1.70
CA ARG A 422 -16.33 0.45 3.03
C ARG A 422 -17.45 1.49 3.15
N LEU A 423 -18.60 1.06 3.66
CA LEU A 423 -19.72 1.94 4.03
C LEU A 423 -19.37 2.90 5.19
N SER A 424 -18.30 2.60 5.94
CA SER A 424 -17.78 3.43 7.03
C SER A 424 -16.94 4.62 6.56
N TRP A 425 -16.65 4.73 5.26
CA TRP A 425 -16.01 5.89 4.65
C TRP A 425 -17.06 6.73 3.95
N SER A 426 -17.05 8.04 4.20
CA SER A 426 -17.87 9.01 3.48
C SER A 426 -17.73 8.81 1.98
N GLU A 427 -18.82 9.01 1.24
CA GLU A 427 -18.74 9.18 -0.21
C GLU A 427 -17.69 10.28 -0.52
N PRO A 428 -16.83 10.10 -1.53
CA PRO A 428 -16.04 11.22 -2.03
C PRO A 428 -17.00 12.33 -2.48
N ASP A 429 -16.82 13.56 -1.98
CA ASP A 429 -17.59 14.81 -2.32
C ASP A 429 -17.46 15.26 -3.81
N MET A 430 -17.23 14.29 -4.69
CA MET A 430 -16.71 14.40 -6.04
C MET A 430 -17.49 13.55 -7.02
N LEU A 431 -18.02 12.40 -6.59
CA LEU A 431 -18.60 11.40 -7.46
C LEU A 431 -20.11 11.34 -7.28
N SER A 432 -20.86 11.41 -8.38
CA SER A 432 -22.22 10.90 -8.36
C SER A 432 -22.19 9.39 -8.10
N SER A 433 -23.28 8.82 -7.58
CA SER A 433 -23.41 7.36 -7.37
C SER A 433 -23.23 6.56 -8.67
N LEU A 434 -23.42 7.19 -9.83
CA LEU A 434 -23.20 6.63 -11.17
C LEU A 434 -21.71 6.58 -11.57
N GLU A 435 -20.85 7.39 -10.96
CA GLU A 435 -19.41 7.48 -11.27
C GLU A 435 -18.53 6.65 -10.31
N LEU A 436 -19.10 6.22 -9.18
CA LEU A 436 -18.42 5.36 -8.22
C LEU A 436 -17.81 4.07 -8.84
N PRO A 437 -18.50 3.31 -9.72
CA PRO A 437 -17.93 2.08 -10.26
C PRO A 437 -16.71 2.32 -11.16
N ILE A 438 -16.76 3.37 -12.00
CA ILE A 438 -15.65 3.71 -12.91
C ILE A 438 -14.47 4.32 -12.13
N TYR A 439 -14.72 5.06 -11.05
CA TYR A 439 -13.68 5.50 -10.12
C TYR A 439 -12.97 4.32 -9.45
N LEU A 440 -13.71 3.36 -8.90
CA LEU A 440 -13.11 2.21 -8.24
C LEU A 440 -12.29 1.38 -9.23
N GLU A 441 -12.79 1.18 -10.45
CA GLU A 441 -12.06 0.48 -11.50
C GLU A 441 -10.76 1.22 -11.88
N PHE A 442 -10.83 2.53 -12.09
CA PHE A 442 -9.65 3.37 -12.34
C PHE A 442 -8.62 3.26 -11.20
N ALA A 443 -9.07 3.38 -9.95
CA ALA A 443 -8.27 3.21 -8.73
C ALA A 443 -7.75 1.77 -8.53
N SER A 444 -8.16 0.81 -9.36
CA SER A 444 -7.67 -0.58 -9.39
C SER A 444 -6.66 -0.85 -10.51
N THR A 445 -6.42 0.12 -11.40
CA THR A 445 -5.35 0.00 -12.41
C THR A 445 -3.97 0.29 -11.76
N PRO A 446 -2.93 -0.53 -11.97
CA PRO A 446 -1.59 -0.23 -11.45
C PRO A 446 -1.06 1.09 -12.01
N ALA A 447 -0.38 1.90 -11.19
CA ALA A 447 0.02 3.26 -11.57
C ALA A 447 0.87 3.30 -12.86
N ASN A 448 1.93 2.49 -12.91
CA ASN A 448 2.92 2.50 -13.98
C ASN A 448 2.60 1.53 -15.14
N ALA A 449 1.36 1.05 -15.26
CA ALA A 449 0.94 0.20 -16.36
C ALA A 449 0.73 1.00 -17.66
N THR A 450 0.79 0.31 -18.81
CA THR A 450 0.23 0.84 -20.07
C THR A 450 -1.26 1.05 -19.88
N MET A 451 -1.75 2.29 -19.97
CA MET A 451 -3.11 2.70 -19.57
C MET A 451 -3.38 2.55 -18.05
N GLY A 452 -2.36 2.74 -17.21
CA GLY A 452 -2.50 2.88 -15.74
C GLY A 452 -2.85 4.31 -15.29
N THR A 453 -3.15 4.50 -13.99
CA THR A 453 -3.56 5.81 -13.44
C THR A 453 -2.60 6.95 -13.80
N THR A 454 -1.29 6.74 -13.66
CA THR A 454 -0.25 7.72 -13.98
C THR A 454 -0.36 8.23 -15.42
N SER A 455 -0.72 7.37 -16.38
CA SER A 455 -0.84 7.75 -17.79
C SER A 455 -1.99 8.73 -18.04
N TYR A 456 -3.16 8.45 -17.47
CA TYR A 456 -4.33 9.33 -17.60
C TYR A 456 -4.19 10.61 -16.78
N ILE A 457 -3.59 10.53 -15.59
CA ILE A 457 -3.25 11.69 -14.77
C ILE A 457 -2.27 12.59 -15.54
N ALA A 458 -1.16 12.06 -16.06
CA ALA A 458 -0.19 12.84 -16.82
C ALA A 458 -0.82 13.51 -18.06
N LYS A 459 -1.69 12.82 -18.79
CA LYS A 459 -2.46 13.38 -19.91
C LYS A 459 -3.34 14.56 -19.47
N SER A 460 -4.08 14.40 -18.37
CA SER A 460 -4.91 15.45 -17.78
C SER A 460 -4.10 16.68 -17.31
N VAL A 461 -2.93 16.45 -16.68
CA VAL A 461 -2.02 17.52 -16.26
C VAL A 461 -1.49 18.29 -17.47
N LEU A 462 -1.02 17.59 -18.51
CA LEU A 462 -0.52 18.21 -19.75
C LEU A 462 -1.63 18.99 -20.48
N ASP A 463 -2.83 18.42 -20.60
CA ASP A 463 -4.01 19.08 -21.19
C ASP A 463 -4.44 20.35 -20.41
N ARG A 464 -3.95 20.56 -19.19
CA ARG A 464 -4.19 21.75 -18.37
C ARG A 464 -3.01 22.74 -18.42
N LEU A 465 -1.78 22.26 -18.35
CA LEU A 465 -0.59 23.11 -18.52
C LEU A 465 -0.53 23.75 -19.92
N LEU A 466 -0.85 22.98 -20.97
CA LEU A 466 -0.84 23.47 -22.36
C LEU A 466 -1.99 24.43 -22.71
N LYS A 467 -2.94 24.65 -21.79
CA LYS A 467 -3.94 25.72 -21.89
C LYS A 467 -3.48 27.03 -21.27
N GLY A 468 -2.40 27.00 -20.47
CA GLY A 468 -1.81 28.18 -19.84
C GLY A 468 -0.67 28.79 -20.64
N HIS A 469 0.02 29.74 -20.01
CA HIS A 469 1.14 30.49 -20.54
C HIS A 469 2.44 29.67 -20.46
N MET A 470 3.14 29.56 -21.58
CA MET A 470 4.49 28.98 -21.64
C MET A 470 5.54 30.10 -21.60
N ASP A 471 6.39 30.13 -20.58
CA ASP A 471 7.46 31.13 -20.49
C ASP A 471 8.68 30.70 -21.31
N LEU A 472 8.74 31.18 -22.55
CA LEU A 472 9.84 30.94 -23.47
C LEU A 472 10.97 31.97 -23.37
N THR A 473 10.97 32.87 -22.38
CA THR A 473 11.98 33.96 -22.30
C THR A 473 13.42 33.46 -22.08
N SER A 474 13.59 32.25 -21.55
CA SER A 474 14.88 31.58 -21.38
C SER A 474 15.30 30.72 -22.57
N VAL A 475 14.42 30.50 -23.56
CA VAL A 475 14.69 29.64 -24.72
C VAL A 475 15.40 30.44 -25.81
N THR A 476 16.69 30.17 -26.04
CA THR A 476 17.47 30.82 -27.10
C THR A 476 17.04 30.35 -28.48
N LYS A 477 17.08 31.23 -29.49
CA LYS A 477 16.72 30.89 -30.88
C LYS A 477 17.52 29.69 -31.42
N ASP A 478 18.77 29.57 -31.02
CA ASP A 478 19.65 28.48 -31.47
C ASP A 478 19.18 27.10 -30.98
N ALA A 479 18.48 27.02 -29.84
CA ALA A 479 17.90 25.78 -29.34
C ALA A 479 16.74 25.27 -30.22
N CYS A 480 16.03 26.17 -30.91
CA CYS A 480 14.97 25.79 -31.86
C CYS A 480 15.51 25.43 -33.26
N CYS A 481 16.77 25.73 -33.56
CA CYS A 481 17.40 25.48 -34.87
C CYS A 481 18.27 24.20 -34.90
N ALA A 482 18.37 23.47 -33.78
CA ALA A 482 19.04 22.19 -33.70
C ALA A 482 18.04 21.02 -33.75
N MET A 483 17.50 20.75 -34.95
CA MET A 483 16.74 19.53 -35.30
C MET A 483 17.19 18.98 -36.64
#